data_AF-A0A7L5DR77-F1
#
_entry.id   AF-A0A7L5DR77-F1
#
_cell.length_a   1.000
_cell.length_b   1.000
_cell.length_c   1.000
_cell.angle_alpha   90.00
_cell.angle_beta   90.00
_cell.angle_gamma   90.00
#
_symmetry.space_group_name_H-M   'P 1'
#
loop_
_entity.id
_entity.type
_entity.pdbx_description
1 polymer ?
#
loop_
_entity_poly.entity_id
_entity_poly.type
_entity_poly.pdbx_seq_one_letter_code
_entity_poly.pdbx_strand_id
1 'polypeptide(L)'
;MTRISVYLSALLLASVCGLCGCSSPADDLDGQVSDALSDNAIDVSEADALRVYIGRENRELGKDDKTKAIVLPDGTVDNAALLAFVKRNKTYRKLAREGKTPSIALSGGAVATTKPISLKLYLEASGSMFPYDAPGGNGTFKRTLNDVLTEFDATNAGQGKIYVVNTEVNPLGLSLSQFFKERNIFTVAKTKGKTTSTDFEKIFKTILSETSGNDLSVLASDLIYSDPALTGMSAQKTLDAASSLLSTVFNPYVDTHSMLVLKLDADFDGTYYSWNNAKHPYKGDRPYYLCLIGRNEVMQQLYTSPVYAQIRRFDQLPGFADSWFFGKTNGSAAPAYTVLVNDPAKKGRFKRSADEVRERAKVVHALIDVQPDVADKNLTIPVAVDLSALHLPASVLTDASQYVVDGKDNFKVSSVQPYQGANGMTHKLLLTTTRPSRGDRTASIRLRRQFPPRWIANTTTTNDTKPDANSTFGLENLLQGVDRAYNPNNQPEYFTLTINLE
;
A
#
# COMPACT_ATOMS: atom_id res chain seq x y z
N MET A 1 -19.96 6.79 30.33
CA MET A 1 -20.49 5.40 30.31
C MET A 1 -20.09 4.76 28.99
N THR A 2 -19.04 3.96 29.08
CA THR A 2 -18.34 3.21 28.04
C THR A 2 -19.27 2.19 27.39
N ARG A 3 -19.41 2.21 26.06
CA ARG A 3 -20.16 1.19 25.30
C ARG A 3 -19.19 0.29 24.56
N ILE A 4 -19.23 -0.97 24.97
CA ILE A 4 -18.40 -2.08 24.55
C ILE A 4 -18.87 -2.58 23.18
N SER A 5 -17.87 -2.77 22.31
CA SER A 5 -17.92 -3.30 20.95
C SER A 5 -18.39 -4.76 20.93
N VAL A 6 -19.68 -4.99 20.71
CA VAL A 6 -20.26 -6.34 20.48
C VAL A 6 -20.75 -6.53 19.03
N TYR A 7 -20.92 -5.46 18.25
CA TYR A 7 -21.57 -5.55 16.94
C TYR A 7 -20.61 -5.74 15.74
N LEU A 8 -19.31 -5.50 15.89
CA LEU A 8 -18.35 -5.60 14.79
C LEU A 8 -18.13 -7.04 14.30
N SER A 9 -18.41 -8.04 15.13
CA SER A 9 -18.27 -9.46 14.77
C SER A 9 -19.43 -9.99 13.91
N ALA A 10 -20.56 -9.28 13.82
CA ALA A 10 -21.74 -9.77 13.11
C ALA A 10 -21.74 -9.42 11.61
N LEU A 11 -21.15 -8.29 11.21
CA LEU A 11 -21.06 -7.93 9.78
C LEU A 11 -20.03 -8.77 9.01
N LEU A 12 -18.95 -9.24 9.64
CA LEU A 12 -17.92 -10.03 8.95
C LEU A 12 -18.18 -11.55 8.96
N LEU A 13 -18.93 -12.10 9.93
CA LEU A 13 -19.21 -13.54 9.98
C LEU A 13 -20.33 -14.02 9.04
N ALA A 14 -21.10 -13.12 8.41
CA ALA A 14 -22.20 -13.52 7.52
C ALA A 14 -21.74 -14.13 6.17
N SER A 15 -20.43 -14.22 5.90
CA SER A 15 -19.91 -14.80 4.66
C SER A 15 -19.29 -16.21 4.82
N VAL A 16 -19.35 -16.81 6.02
CA VAL A 16 -18.90 -18.20 6.24
C VAL A 16 -19.86 -18.95 7.16
N CYS A 17 -21.09 -19.17 6.72
CA CYS A 17 -21.91 -20.31 7.12
C CYS A 17 -23.08 -20.46 6.14
N GLY A 18 -23.11 -21.60 5.43
CA GLY A 18 -24.20 -21.91 4.52
C GLY A 18 -25.53 -22.02 5.27
N LEU A 19 -26.44 -21.11 4.94
CA LEU A 19 -27.88 -21.32 5.05
C LEU A 19 -28.49 -20.92 3.71
N CYS A 20 -29.13 -21.88 3.06
CA CYS A 20 -29.76 -21.78 1.76
C CYS A 20 -30.82 -20.67 1.72
N GLY A 21 -30.45 -19.53 1.13
CA GLY A 21 -31.36 -18.58 0.50
C GLY A 21 -30.65 -18.08 -0.77
N CYS A 22 -31.28 -18.22 -1.93
CA CYS A 22 -30.74 -17.65 -3.17
C CYS A 22 -30.90 -16.12 -3.12
N SER A 23 -30.08 -15.40 -2.37
CA SER A 23 -29.97 -13.95 -2.50
C SER A 23 -29.06 -13.63 -3.69
N SER A 24 -29.46 -12.65 -4.51
CA SER A 24 -28.59 -12.15 -5.58
C SER A 24 -27.53 -11.22 -4.98
N PRO A 25 -26.37 -11.02 -5.65
CA PRO A 25 -25.37 -10.06 -5.16
C PRO A 25 -25.93 -8.64 -4.96
N ALA A 26 -26.94 -8.26 -5.74
CA ALA A 26 -27.63 -6.97 -5.60
C ALA A 26 -28.51 -6.90 -4.33
N ASP A 27 -29.16 -8.01 -3.95
CA ASP A 27 -29.95 -8.08 -2.72
C ASP A 27 -29.03 -8.12 -1.48
N ASP A 28 -27.89 -8.79 -1.58
CA ASP A 28 -26.85 -8.79 -0.54
C ASP A 28 -26.25 -7.38 -0.34
N LEU A 29 -26.01 -6.64 -1.43
CA LEU A 29 -25.59 -5.23 -1.35
C LEU A 29 -26.65 -4.36 -0.66
N ASP A 30 -27.94 -4.54 -0.99
CA ASP A 30 -29.04 -3.82 -0.33
C ASP A 30 -29.16 -4.19 1.16
N GLY A 31 -28.87 -5.44 1.50
CA GLY A 31 -28.73 -5.93 2.88
C GLY A 31 -27.63 -5.21 3.64
N GLN A 32 -26.40 -5.20 3.10
CA GLN A 32 -25.25 -4.53 3.74
C GLN A 32 -25.47 -3.03 3.93
N VAL A 33 -26.14 -2.35 2.98
CA VAL A 33 -26.54 -0.95 3.14
C VAL A 33 -27.53 -0.80 4.30
N SER A 34 -28.48 -1.73 4.44
CA SER A 34 -29.45 -1.70 5.53
C SER A 34 -28.79 -1.87 6.89
N ASP A 35 -27.79 -2.75 6.97
CA ASP A 35 -27.03 -3.02 8.19
C ASP A 35 -26.14 -1.84 8.59
N ALA A 36 -25.44 -1.23 7.63
CA ALA A 36 -24.65 -0.02 7.85
C ALA A 36 -25.52 1.14 8.40
N LEU A 37 -26.73 1.32 7.85
CA LEU A 37 -27.65 2.37 8.30
C LEU A 37 -28.29 2.13 9.67
N SER A 38 -27.98 1.04 10.37
CA SER A 38 -28.60 0.68 11.64
C SER A 38 -28.41 1.73 12.74
N ASP A 39 -27.33 2.51 12.69
CA ASP A 39 -27.01 3.59 13.63
C ASP A 39 -27.32 5.01 13.09
N ASN A 40 -28.01 5.10 11.94
CA ASN A 40 -28.32 6.34 11.23
C ASN A 40 -27.08 7.08 10.67
N ALA A 41 -25.98 6.37 10.43
CA ALA A 41 -24.86 6.83 9.63
C ALA A 41 -24.39 5.74 8.65
N ILE A 42 -23.58 6.13 7.66
CA ILE A 42 -22.65 5.24 6.98
C ILE A 42 -21.31 5.95 7.09
N ASP A 43 -20.42 5.39 7.91
CA ASP A 43 -19.07 5.93 8.05
C ASP A 43 -18.15 5.48 6.90
N VAL A 44 -16.91 5.98 6.89
CA VAL A 44 -15.95 5.68 5.81
C VAL A 44 -15.62 4.18 5.75
N SER A 45 -15.56 3.50 6.90
CA SER A 45 -15.25 2.07 6.99
C SER A 45 -16.39 1.23 6.38
N GLU A 46 -17.63 1.59 6.69
CA GLU A 46 -18.81 0.92 6.14
C GLU A 46 -18.96 1.22 4.64
N ALA A 47 -18.72 2.47 4.23
CA ALA A 47 -18.69 2.83 2.82
C ALA A 47 -17.62 2.05 2.04
N ASP A 48 -16.45 1.83 2.63
CA ASP A 48 -15.38 1.02 2.04
C ASP A 48 -15.76 -0.46 1.97
N ALA A 49 -16.41 -1.00 2.99
CA ALA A 49 -16.90 -2.38 2.96
C ALA A 49 -17.89 -2.58 1.79
N LEU A 50 -18.78 -1.62 1.56
CA LEU A 50 -19.67 -1.62 0.39
C LEU A 50 -18.86 -1.57 -0.92
N ARG A 51 -17.85 -0.70 -1.03
CA ARG A 51 -16.99 -0.63 -2.24
C ARG A 51 -16.23 -1.93 -2.50
N VAL A 52 -15.66 -2.54 -1.46
CA VAL A 52 -14.96 -3.82 -1.55
C VAL A 52 -15.90 -4.91 -2.03
N TYR A 53 -17.10 -4.98 -1.46
CA TYR A 53 -18.12 -5.93 -1.90
C TYR A 53 -18.51 -5.71 -3.37
N ILE A 54 -18.73 -4.45 -3.77
CA ILE A 54 -19.03 -4.09 -5.17
C ILE A 54 -17.88 -4.49 -6.10
N GLY A 55 -16.63 -4.24 -5.71
CA GLY A 55 -15.45 -4.63 -6.48
C GLY A 55 -15.33 -6.15 -6.64
N ARG A 56 -15.66 -6.92 -5.60
CA ARG A 56 -15.67 -8.40 -5.64
C ARG A 56 -16.75 -8.95 -6.56
N GLU A 57 -17.95 -8.38 -6.50
CA GLU A 57 -19.13 -8.86 -7.24
C GLU A 57 -19.40 -8.04 -8.53
N ASN A 58 -18.39 -7.30 -9.01
CA ASN A 58 -18.54 -6.31 -10.08
C ASN A 58 -19.18 -6.85 -11.36
N ARG A 59 -18.92 -8.13 -11.69
CA ARG A 59 -19.41 -8.78 -12.90
C ARG A 59 -20.90 -9.05 -12.84
N GLU A 60 -21.42 -9.45 -11.70
CA GLU A 60 -22.85 -9.74 -11.53
C GLU A 60 -23.62 -8.46 -11.24
N LEU A 61 -23.08 -7.56 -10.40
CA LEU A 61 -23.65 -6.23 -10.17
C LEU A 61 -23.67 -5.37 -11.45
N GLY A 62 -22.66 -5.49 -12.31
CA GLY A 62 -22.59 -4.79 -13.60
C GLY A 62 -23.65 -5.24 -14.62
N LYS A 63 -24.30 -6.39 -14.41
CA LYS A 63 -25.39 -6.90 -15.25
C LYS A 63 -26.78 -6.63 -14.68
N ASP A 64 -26.87 -6.37 -13.37
CA ASP A 64 -28.14 -6.18 -12.68
C ASP A 64 -28.68 -4.75 -12.85
N ASP A 65 -29.95 -4.61 -13.21
CA ASP A 65 -30.54 -3.30 -13.53
C ASP A 65 -30.55 -2.30 -12.36
N LYS A 66 -30.55 -2.77 -11.11
CA LYS A 66 -30.56 -1.91 -9.92
C LYS A 66 -29.16 -1.37 -9.61
N THR A 67 -28.13 -2.13 -9.96
CA THR A 67 -26.74 -1.90 -9.50
C THR A 67 -25.74 -1.62 -10.64
N LYS A 68 -26.09 -1.87 -11.90
CA LYS A 68 -25.21 -1.65 -13.07
C LYS A 68 -24.65 -0.24 -13.19
N ALA A 69 -25.38 0.77 -12.69
CA ALA A 69 -24.92 2.16 -12.70
C ALA A 69 -23.81 2.44 -11.68
N ILE A 70 -23.62 1.55 -10.68
CA ILE A 70 -22.60 1.67 -9.64
C ILE A 70 -21.23 1.21 -10.17
N VAL A 71 -21.20 0.29 -11.14
CA VAL A 71 -19.98 -0.29 -11.69
C VAL A 71 -19.62 0.40 -13.00
N LEU A 72 -18.48 1.11 -13.03
CA LEU A 72 -17.97 1.76 -14.23
C LEU A 72 -17.36 0.74 -15.21
N PRO A 73 -17.19 1.10 -16.50
CA PRO A 73 -16.65 0.18 -17.51
C PRO A 73 -15.24 -0.37 -17.18
N ASP A 74 -14.46 0.37 -16.39
CA ASP A 74 -13.13 -0.04 -15.92
C ASP A 74 -13.19 -0.90 -14.63
N GLY A 75 -14.40 -1.24 -14.16
CA GLY A 75 -14.64 -2.02 -12.95
C GLY A 75 -14.60 -1.21 -11.65
N THR A 76 -14.37 0.11 -11.71
CA THR A 76 -14.34 0.97 -10.52
C THR A 76 -15.75 1.38 -10.06
N VAL A 77 -15.86 1.91 -8.84
CA VAL A 77 -17.15 2.28 -8.24
C VAL A 77 -17.50 3.74 -8.50
N ASP A 78 -18.67 4.00 -9.08
CA ASP A 78 -19.27 5.32 -9.14
C ASP A 78 -19.91 5.68 -7.78
N ASN A 79 -19.23 6.52 -7.00
CA ASN A 79 -19.70 6.96 -5.69
C ASN A 79 -21.03 7.76 -5.73
N ALA A 80 -21.33 8.46 -6.83
CA ALA A 80 -22.59 9.18 -6.98
C ALA A 80 -23.74 8.19 -7.23
N ALA A 81 -23.51 7.17 -8.04
CA ALA A 81 -24.46 6.09 -8.25
C ALA A 81 -24.65 5.23 -6.97
N LEU A 82 -23.58 4.97 -6.22
CA LEU A 82 -23.64 4.32 -4.91
C LEU A 82 -24.46 5.15 -3.92
N LEU A 83 -24.26 6.47 -3.87
CA LEU A 83 -25.09 7.36 -3.03
C LEU A 83 -26.56 7.27 -3.40
N ALA A 84 -26.86 7.27 -4.69
CA ALA A 84 -28.23 7.14 -5.17
C ALA A 84 -28.83 5.78 -4.79
N PHE A 85 -28.05 4.70 -4.86
CA PHE A 85 -28.45 3.37 -4.42
C PHE A 85 -28.76 3.35 -2.91
N VAL A 86 -27.85 3.87 -2.07
CA VAL A 86 -28.06 3.99 -0.61
C VAL A 86 -29.34 4.76 -0.29
N LYS A 87 -29.60 5.88 -0.97
CA LYS A 87 -30.83 6.67 -0.75
C LYS A 87 -32.12 5.95 -1.18
N ARG A 88 -32.03 4.96 -2.07
CA ARG A 88 -33.18 4.13 -2.50
C ARG A 88 -33.46 2.97 -1.55
N ASN A 89 -32.50 2.58 -0.71
CA ASN A 89 -32.64 1.51 0.27
C ASN A 89 -33.82 1.74 1.22
N LYS A 90 -34.50 0.64 1.61
CA LYS A 90 -35.72 0.71 2.44
C LYS A 90 -35.45 1.30 3.84
N THR A 91 -34.32 0.99 4.45
CA THR A 91 -33.91 1.50 5.77
C THR A 91 -33.65 3.00 5.70
N TYR A 92 -32.91 3.47 4.69
CA TYR A 92 -32.72 4.90 4.47
C TYR A 92 -34.05 5.65 4.35
N ARG A 93 -34.96 5.14 3.50
CA ARG A 93 -36.28 5.77 3.28
C ARG A 93 -37.18 5.70 4.50
N LYS A 94 -36.99 4.72 5.38
CA LYS A 94 -37.69 4.65 6.68
C LYS A 94 -37.17 5.73 7.62
N LEU A 95 -35.85 5.84 7.79
CA LEU A 95 -35.22 6.88 8.62
C LEU A 95 -35.59 8.29 8.16
N ALA A 96 -35.58 8.54 6.84
CA ALA A 96 -36.01 9.81 6.25
C ALA A 96 -37.47 10.16 6.58
N ARG A 97 -38.38 9.17 6.58
CA ARG A 97 -39.79 9.37 6.97
C ARG A 97 -39.96 9.65 8.46
N GLU A 98 -39.05 9.17 9.29
CA GLU A 98 -38.99 9.47 10.73
C GLU A 98 -38.33 10.83 11.03
N GLY A 99 -38.03 11.64 10.01
CA GLY A 99 -37.37 12.94 10.17
C GLY A 99 -35.87 12.86 10.43
N LYS A 100 -35.26 11.68 10.34
CA LYS A 100 -33.81 11.49 10.45
C LYS A 100 -33.19 11.58 9.07
N THR A 101 -32.08 12.32 8.94
CA THR A 101 -31.28 12.32 7.72
C THR A 101 -29.99 11.56 8.01
N PRO A 102 -29.83 10.31 7.53
CA PRO A 102 -28.60 9.56 7.78
C PRO A 102 -27.38 10.30 7.22
N SER A 103 -26.32 10.37 8.01
CA SER A 103 -25.03 10.96 7.56
C SER A 103 -24.28 9.94 6.73
N ILE A 104 -23.95 10.24 5.47
CA ILE A 104 -23.30 9.28 4.57
C ILE A 104 -21.95 9.82 4.10
N ALA A 105 -20.86 9.14 4.46
CA ALA A 105 -19.49 9.49 4.07
C ALA A 105 -18.98 8.62 2.89
N LEU A 106 -19.46 8.89 1.67
CA LEU A 106 -19.06 8.13 0.46
C LEU A 106 -17.88 8.71 -0.32
N SER A 107 -17.23 9.74 0.17
CA SER A 107 -15.96 10.21 -0.40
C SER A 107 -14.84 9.74 0.50
N GLY A 108 -14.02 8.81 0.01
CA GLY A 108 -12.72 8.43 0.58
C GLY A 108 -11.68 9.56 0.43
N GLY A 109 -12.10 10.82 0.56
CA GLY A 109 -11.17 11.92 0.74
C GLY A 109 -10.53 11.73 2.12
N ALA A 110 -9.22 11.99 2.21
CA ALA A 110 -8.43 11.90 3.43
C ALA A 110 -9.04 12.73 4.58
N VAL A 111 -10.04 12.18 5.26
CA VAL A 111 -10.43 12.63 6.59
C VAL A 111 -9.41 11.95 7.49
N ALA A 112 -8.47 12.74 8.00
CA ALA A 112 -7.50 12.26 8.98
C ALA A 112 -8.27 11.56 10.11
N THR A 113 -8.15 10.23 10.19
CA THR A 113 -8.74 9.46 11.27
C THR A 113 -8.05 9.91 12.55
N THR A 114 -8.81 10.56 13.44
CA THR A 114 -8.29 10.98 14.76
C THR A 114 -8.12 9.79 15.71
N LYS A 115 -8.70 8.63 15.37
CA LYS A 115 -8.52 7.40 16.12
C LYS A 115 -7.06 6.92 15.99
N PRO A 116 -6.41 6.48 17.09
CA PRO A 116 -5.10 5.87 17.03
C PRO A 116 -5.11 4.60 16.18
N ILE A 117 -4.01 4.28 15.50
CA ILE A 117 -3.87 3.07 14.70
C ILE A 117 -3.92 1.84 15.63
N SER A 118 -4.65 0.81 15.18
CA SER A 118 -4.81 -0.47 15.86
C SER A 118 -4.00 -1.53 15.12
N LEU A 119 -2.97 -2.09 15.76
CA LEU A 119 -2.07 -3.05 15.11
C LEU A 119 -2.63 -4.48 15.18
N LYS A 120 -2.64 -5.18 14.04
CA LYS A 120 -2.87 -6.62 13.94
C LYS A 120 -1.63 -7.30 13.37
N LEU A 121 -0.86 -8.02 14.19
CA LEU A 121 0.27 -8.81 13.72
C LEU A 121 -0.19 -10.20 13.30
N TYR A 122 0.12 -10.60 12.08
CA TYR A 122 -0.10 -11.94 11.53
C TYR A 122 1.27 -12.60 11.35
N LEU A 123 1.58 -13.57 12.19
CA LEU A 123 2.80 -14.34 12.12
C LEU A 123 2.56 -15.59 11.26
N GLU A 124 3.21 -15.67 10.10
CA GLU A 124 3.18 -16.90 9.30
C GLU A 124 3.88 -18.03 10.05
N ALA A 125 3.22 -19.19 10.18
CA ALA A 125 3.73 -20.35 10.89
C ALA A 125 3.73 -21.59 10.00
N SER A 126 4.69 -21.63 9.08
CA SER A 126 5.02 -22.78 8.26
C SER A 126 6.41 -23.34 8.62
N GLY A 127 6.70 -24.53 8.12
CA GLY A 127 8.00 -25.18 8.31
C GLY A 127 9.21 -24.30 7.98
N SER A 128 9.10 -23.43 6.97
CA SER A 128 10.17 -22.53 6.52
C SER A 128 10.38 -21.32 7.44
N MET A 129 9.36 -20.92 8.21
CA MET A 129 9.46 -19.80 9.13
C MET A 129 10.14 -20.16 10.47
N PHE A 130 10.07 -21.42 10.89
CA PHE A 130 10.53 -21.85 12.22
C PHE A 130 12.01 -21.58 12.55
N PRO A 131 12.94 -21.67 11.59
CA PRO A 131 14.35 -21.41 11.85
C PRO A 131 14.71 -19.95 12.17
N TYR A 132 13.83 -18.98 11.88
CA TYR A 132 14.10 -17.55 12.12
C TYR A 132 14.10 -17.15 13.60
N ASP A 133 13.50 -17.94 14.49
CA ASP A 133 13.54 -17.71 15.95
C ASP A 133 14.13 -18.93 16.68
N ALA A 134 15.09 -19.59 16.05
CA ALA A 134 15.78 -20.72 16.64
C ALA A 134 16.52 -20.29 17.92
N PRO A 135 16.51 -21.07 19.02
CA PRO A 135 17.15 -20.67 20.28
C PRO A 135 18.67 -20.46 20.23
N GLY A 136 19.33 -20.97 19.19
CA GLY A 136 20.77 -20.80 18.94
C GLY A 136 21.10 -19.60 18.03
N GLY A 137 20.07 -18.87 17.60
CA GLY A 137 20.15 -17.69 16.77
C GLY A 137 20.61 -16.43 17.50
N ASN A 138 20.88 -15.37 16.75
CA ASN A 138 21.17 -14.02 17.28
C ASN A 138 19.89 -13.26 17.70
N GLY A 139 18.71 -13.74 17.27
CA GLY A 139 17.40 -13.25 17.71
C GLY A 139 16.93 -11.99 16.98
N THR A 140 17.49 -11.66 15.81
CA THR A 140 17.17 -10.45 15.05
C THR A 140 15.70 -10.43 14.65
N PHE A 141 15.17 -11.55 14.14
CA PHE A 141 13.76 -11.68 13.75
C PHE A 141 12.81 -11.30 14.90
N LYS A 142 13.01 -11.92 16.08
CA LYS A 142 12.17 -11.68 17.24
C LYS A 142 12.32 -10.25 17.78
N ARG A 143 13.55 -9.70 17.77
CA ARG A 143 13.79 -8.32 18.18
C ARG A 143 12.99 -7.35 17.30
N THR A 144 13.03 -7.51 15.98
CA THR A 144 12.25 -6.67 15.06
C THR A 144 10.75 -6.72 15.37
N LEU A 145 10.18 -7.91 15.59
CA LEU A 145 8.76 -8.03 15.94
C LEU A 145 8.45 -7.36 17.28
N ASN A 146 9.35 -7.50 18.27
CA ASN A 146 9.20 -6.84 19.55
C ASN A 146 9.23 -5.31 19.40
N ASP A 147 10.18 -4.77 18.64
CA ASP A 147 10.31 -3.33 18.41
C ASP A 147 9.04 -2.77 17.75
N VAL A 148 8.54 -3.42 16.70
CA VAL A 148 7.27 -3.02 16.06
C VAL A 148 6.12 -3.05 17.06
N LEU A 149 5.93 -4.15 17.80
CA LEU A 149 4.81 -4.26 18.74
C LEU A 149 4.91 -3.24 19.88
N THR A 150 6.11 -3.01 20.44
CA THR A 150 6.35 -2.06 21.53
C THR A 150 6.07 -0.62 21.09
N GLU A 151 6.51 -0.23 19.90
CA GLU A 151 6.29 1.13 19.39
C GLU A 151 4.78 1.42 19.18
N PHE A 152 4.03 0.45 18.67
CA PHE A 152 2.57 0.57 18.56
C PHE A 152 1.86 0.54 19.92
N ASP A 153 2.29 -0.32 20.86
CA ASP A 153 1.72 -0.38 22.21
C ASP A 153 1.99 0.92 23.00
N ALA A 154 3.16 1.53 22.83
CA ALA A 154 3.48 2.83 23.44
C ALA A 154 2.55 3.96 22.93
N THR A 155 2.07 3.85 21.69
CA THR A 155 1.16 4.82 21.09
C THR A 155 -0.30 4.54 21.42
N ASN A 156 -0.69 3.27 21.51
CA ASN A 156 -2.06 2.82 21.73
C ASN A 156 -2.09 1.50 22.51
N ALA A 157 -1.92 1.60 23.83
CA ALA A 157 -1.70 0.46 24.71
C ALA A 157 -2.83 -0.57 24.66
N GLY A 158 -2.46 -1.85 24.59
CA GLY A 158 -3.37 -2.99 24.72
C GLY A 158 -4.26 -3.26 23.51
N GLN A 159 -4.04 -2.58 22.37
CA GLN A 159 -4.82 -2.80 21.14
C GLN A 159 -4.16 -3.79 20.17
N GLY A 160 -2.87 -4.10 20.36
CA GLY A 160 -2.14 -5.06 19.53
C GLY A 160 -2.75 -6.46 19.61
N LYS A 161 -3.24 -6.98 18.48
CA LYS A 161 -3.69 -8.38 18.36
C LYS A 161 -2.67 -9.19 17.59
N ILE A 162 -2.37 -10.39 18.07
CA ILE A 162 -1.41 -11.29 17.44
C ILE A 162 -2.13 -12.56 16.98
N TYR A 163 -1.98 -12.85 15.70
CA TYR A 163 -2.54 -13.99 15.00
C TYR A 163 -1.41 -14.85 14.46
N VAL A 164 -1.70 -16.13 14.29
CA VAL A 164 -0.89 -17.10 13.55
C VAL A 164 -1.61 -17.42 12.26
N VAL A 165 -0.87 -17.41 11.16
CA VAL A 165 -1.42 -17.70 9.83
C VAL A 165 -0.67 -18.83 9.12
N ASN A 166 -1.42 -19.68 8.43
CA ASN A 166 -0.89 -20.73 7.56
C ASN A 166 -1.92 -21.12 6.48
N THR A 167 -2.67 -22.21 6.67
CA THR A 167 -3.89 -22.49 5.90
C THR A 167 -5.14 -21.90 6.55
N GLU A 168 -4.97 -21.32 7.75
CA GLU A 168 -6.01 -20.76 8.59
C GLU A 168 -5.48 -19.52 9.31
N VAL A 169 -6.38 -18.70 9.88
CA VAL A 169 -6.03 -17.57 10.73
C VAL A 169 -6.53 -17.88 12.14
N ASN A 170 -5.60 -17.97 13.09
CA ASN A 170 -5.87 -18.35 14.46
C ASN A 170 -5.30 -17.31 15.43
N PRO A 171 -6.00 -16.91 16.51
CA PRO A 171 -5.37 -16.11 17.55
C PRO A 171 -4.15 -16.83 18.13
N LEU A 172 -3.03 -16.13 18.31
CA LEU A 172 -1.85 -16.70 18.96
C LEU A 172 -2.16 -17.10 20.42
N GLY A 173 -3.03 -16.32 21.07
CA GLY A 173 -3.49 -16.56 22.44
C GLY A 173 -2.51 -16.08 23.53
N LEU A 174 -1.51 -15.29 23.16
CA LEU A 174 -0.59 -14.64 24.09
C LEU A 174 -0.90 -13.15 24.22
N SER A 175 -0.80 -12.64 25.44
CA SER A 175 -0.63 -11.19 25.66
C SER A 175 0.74 -10.73 25.16
N LEU A 176 0.90 -9.42 24.97
CA LEU A 176 2.16 -8.84 24.54
C LEU A 176 3.32 -9.16 25.51
N SER A 177 3.07 -9.09 26.83
CA SER A 177 4.06 -9.46 27.84
C SER A 177 4.47 -10.93 27.76
N GLN A 178 3.54 -11.84 27.43
CA GLN A 178 3.85 -13.25 27.25
C GLN A 178 4.66 -13.48 25.96
N PHE A 179 4.27 -12.84 24.86
CA PHE A 179 5.00 -12.89 23.58
C PHE A 179 6.48 -12.53 23.76
N PHE A 180 6.77 -11.45 24.49
CA PHE A 180 8.14 -11.01 24.78
C PHE A 180 8.95 -12.00 25.62
N LYS A 181 8.30 -12.78 26.49
CA LYS A 181 8.96 -13.75 27.37
C LYS A 181 9.19 -15.11 26.71
N GLU A 182 8.52 -15.40 25.60
CA GLU A 182 8.74 -16.65 24.88
C GLU A 182 10.22 -16.79 24.51
N ARG A 183 10.80 -17.99 24.64
CA ARG A 183 12.19 -18.20 24.18
C ARG A 183 12.27 -18.38 22.67
N ASN A 184 11.20 -18.88 22.07
CA ASN A 184 11.03 -19.06 20.64
C ASN A 184 9.52 -18.95 20.37
N ILE A 185 9.08 -17.97 19.58
CA ILE A 185 7.66 -17.69 19.35
C ILE A 185 6.95 -18.81 18.57
N PHE A 186 7.70 -19.63 17.82
CA PHE A 186 7.16 -20.73 17.03
C PHE A 186 6.87 -21.96 17.88
N THR A 187 7.30 -22.05 19.15
CA THR A 187 6.85 -23.14 20.05
C THR A 187 5.34 -23.09 20.25
N VAL A 188 4.78 -21.88 20.38
CA VAL A 188 3.34 -21.66 20.50
C VAL A 188 2.68 -21.66 19.13
N ALA A 189 3.26 -20.95 18.14
CA ALA A 189 2.63 -20.81 16.84
C ALA A 189 2.45 -22.15 16.10
N LYS A 190 3.38 -23.11 16.26
CA LYS A 190 3.30 -24.47 15.69
C LYS A 190 2.06 -25.26 16.11
N THR A 191 1.44 -24.89 17.23
CA THR A 191 0.24 -25.56 17.76
C THR A 191 -1.05 -25.10 17.08
N LYS A 192 -0.98 -24.12 16.15
CA LYS A 192 -2.13 -23.47 15.53
C LYS A 192 -2.18 -23.79 14.03
N GLY A 193 -3.23 -24.49 13.59
CA GLY A 193 -3.45 -24.80 12.17
C GLY A 193 -2.42 -25.78 11.59
N LYS A 194 -2.36 -25.85 10.26
CA LYS A 194 -1.49 -26.77 9.51
C LYS A 194 -0.18 -26.10 9.14
N THR A 195 0.93 -26.61 9.65
CA THR A 195 2.26 -25.99 9.53
C THR A 195 3.09 -26.44 8.32
N THR A 196 2.58 -27.37 7.52
CA THR A 196 3.34 -27.93 6.39
C THR A 196 3.26 -27.08 5.11
N SER A 197 2.42 -26.05 5.10
CA SER A 197 2.15 -25.23 3.91
C SER A 197 1.48 -23.92 4.29
N THR A 198 1.61 -22.92 3.42
CA THR A 198 1.00 -21.59 3.57
C THR A 198 0.06 -21.34 2.40
N ASP A 199 -1.18 -20.94 2.69
CA ASP A 199 -2.17 -20.57 1.68
C ASP A 199 -2.18 -19.04 1.55
N PHE A 200 -1.30 -18.52 0.71
CA PHE A 200 -1.17 -17.06 0.53
C PHE A 200 -2.44 -16.42 -0.04
N GLU A 201 -3.24 -17.13 -0.85
CA GLU A 201 -4.52 -16.60 -1.34
C GLU A 201 -5.42 -16.28 -0.16
N LYS A 202 -5.66 -17.29 0.67
CA LYS A 202 -6.54 -17.18 1.82
C LYS A 202 -6.00 -16.19 2.85
N ILE A 203 -4.70 -16.22 3.12
CA ILE A 203 -4.07 -15.29 4.08
C ILE A 203 -4.25 -13.84 3.63
N PHE A 204 -3.82 -13.49 2.41
CA PHE A 204 -3.94 -12.11 1.95
C PHE A 204 -5.40 -11.69 1.85
N LYS A 205 -6.30 -12.56 1.39
CA LYS A 205 -7.73 -12.30 1.35
C LYS A 205 -8.30 -12.02 2.74
N THR A 206 -7.96 -12.84 3.74
CA THR A 206 -8.40 -12.62 5.13
C THR A 206 -7.81 -11.34 5.70
N ILE A 207 -6.51 -11.08 5.51
CA ILE A 207 -5.88 -9.86 6.02
C ILE A 207 -6.55 -8.62 5.40
N LEU A 208 -6.75 -8.59 4.08
CA LEU A 208 -7.41 -7.48 3.40
C LEU A 208 -8.86 -7.29 3.88
N SER A 209 -9.63 -8.37 4.04
CA SER A 209 -11.01 -8.25 4.53
C SER A 209 -11.12 -7.83 6.00
N GLU A 210 -10.18 -8.25 6.83
CA GLU A 210 -10.16 -7.96 8.27
C GLU A 210 -9.46 -6.63 8.60
N THR A 211 -8.81 -5.99 7.62
CA THR A 211 -8.23 -4.65 7.79
C THR A 211 -9.30 -3.61 7.51
N SER A 212 -9.85 -3.01 8.56
CA SER A 212 -10.91 -2.01 8.42
C SER A 212 -10.74 -0.87 9.43
N GLY A 213 -11.46 0.23 9.23
CA GLY A 213 -11.40 1.38 10.14
C GLY A 213 -9.96 1.89 10.32
N ASN A 214 -9.47 1.86 11.56
CA ASN A 214 -8.12 2.32 11.94
C ASN A 214 -7.11 1.17 12.09
N ASP A 215 -7.41 -0.02 11.57
CA ASP A 215 -6.50 -1.16 11.63
C ASP A 215 -5.32 -1.02 10.67
N LEU A 216 -4.15 -1.42 11.15
CA LEU A 216 -2.96 -1.71 10.36
C LEU A 216 -2.59 -3.17 10.59
N SER A 217 -2.70 -3.98 9.55
CA SER A 217 -2.32 -5.38 9.57
C SER A 217 -0.88 -5.55 9.11
N VAL A 218 -0.10 -6.36 9.83
CA VAL A 218 1.31 -6.63 9.50
C VAL A 218 1.48 -8.13 9.38
N LEU A 219 1.79 -8.62 8.18
CA LEU A 219 2.17 -10.02 7.96
C LEU A 219 3.69 -10.15 8.06
N ALA A 220 4.17 -11.05 8.92
CA ALA A 220 5.57 -11.47 8.96
C ALA A 220 5.72 -12.85 8.31
N SER A 221 6.46 -12.92 7.19
CA SER A 221 6.57 -14.10 6.34
C SER A 221 7.88 -14.09 5.54
N ASP A 222 8.38 -15.26 5.16
CA ASP A 222 9.50 -15.39 4.21
C ASP A 222 9.06 -15.25 2.75
N LEU A 223 7.75 -15.17 2.51
CA LEU A 223 7.09 -15.09 1.21
C LEU A 223 7.54 -16.16 0.21
N ILE A 224 8.03 -17.30 0.68
CA ILE A 224 8.40 -18.42 -0.17
C ILE A 224 7.12 -19.06 -0.69
N TYR A 225 6.82 -18.83 -1.97
CA TYR A 225 5.63 -19.38 -2.59
C TYR A 225 5.81 -20.87 -2.92
N SER A 226 5.22 -21.74 -2.10
CA SER A 226 5.21 -23.20 -2.30
C SER A 226 3.82 -23.77 -1.98
N ASP A 227 2.92 -23.77 -2.96
CA ASP A 227 1.60 -24.38 -2.81
C ASP A 227 1.67 -25.91 -3.02
N PRO A 228 1.27 -26.74 -2.04
CA PRO A 228 1.23 -28.20 -2.19
C PRO A 228 0.36 -28.69 -3.35
N ALA A 229 -0.68 -27.95 -3.74
CA ALA A 229 -1.51 -28.28 -4.90
C ALA A 229 -0.76 -28.20 -6.23
N LEU A 230 0.39 -27.50 -6.25
CA LEU A 230 1.26 -27.34 -7.41
C LEU A 230 2.44 -28.35 -7.40
N THR A 231 2.41 -29.33 -6.49
CA THR A 231 3.41 -30.40 -6.43
C THR A 231 3.49 -31.15 -7.77
N GLY A 232 4.69 -31.23 -8.35
CA GLY A 232 4.93 -31.87 -9.65
C GLY A 232 4.75 -30.94 -10.87
N MET A 233 4.32 -29.69 -10.68
CA MET A 233 4.37 -28.67 -11.73
C MET A 233 5.80 -28.13 -11.92
N SER A 234 6.08 -27.53 -13.08
CA SER A 234 7.34 -26.82 -13.29
C SER A 234 7.37 -25.53 -12.47
N ALA A 235 8.57 -25.10 -12.06
CA ALA A 235 8.77 -23.84 -11.35
C ALA A 235 8.07 -22.66 -12.06
N GLN A 236 8.18 -22.56 -13.40
CA GLN A 236 7.52 -21.50 -14.16
C GLN A 236 5.99 -21.49 -13.98
N LYS A 237 5.32 -22.64 -14.04
CA LYS A 237 3.87 -22.72 -13.86
C LYS A 237 3.46 -22.29 -12.45
N THR A 238 4.24 -22.68 -11.45
CA THR A 238 4.04 -22.27 -10.05
C THR A 238 4.14 -20.76 -9.89
N LEU A 239 5.13 -20.15 -10.53
CA LEU A 239 5.37 -18.71 -10.48
C LEU A 239 4.28 -17.89 -11.22
N ASP A 240 3.81 -18.37 -12.37
CA ASP A 240 2.73 -17.73 -13.13
C ASP A 240 1.39 -17.77 -12.35
N ALA A 241 1.14 -18.87 -11.63
CA ALA A 241 -0.01 -19.01 -10.75
C ALA A 241 0.04 -18.00 -9.59
N ALA A 242 1.20 -17.84 -8.94
CA ALA A 242 1.38 -16.88 -7.83
C ALA A 242 1.03 -15.44 -8.24
N SER A 243 1.47 -15.03 -9.43
CA SER A 243 1.19 -13.69 -9.96
C SER A 243 -0.30 -13.46 -10.20
N SER A 244 -0.98 -14.46 -10.77
CA SER A 244 -2.41 -14.38 -11.10
C SER A 244 -3.26 -14.33 -9.83
N LEU A 245 -2.89 -15.16 -8.84
CA LEU A 245 -3.53 -15.28 -7.54
C LEU A 245 -3.61 -13.95 -6.79
N LEU A 246 -2.46 -13.31 -6.56
CA LEU A 246 -2.44 -12.06 -5.81
C LEU A 246 -3.06 -10.89 -6.56
N SER A 247 -3.01 -10.89 -7.90
CA SER A 247 -3.77 -9.90 -8.67
C SER A 247 -5.27 -10.00 -8.36
N THR A 248 -5.83 -11.22 -8.40
CA THR A 248 -7.25 -11.44 -8.06
C THR A 248 -7.58 -11.07 -6.61
N VAL A 249 -6.70 -11.38 -5.66
CA VAL A 249 -6.92 -11.09 -4.24
C VAL A 249 -6.90 -9.58 -3.95
N PHE A 250 -5.98 -8.83 -4.56
CA PHE A 250 -5.82 -7.39 -4.30
C PHE A 250 -6.78 -6.51 -5.12
N ASN A 251 -7.20 -6.93 -6.33
CA ASN A 251 -8.05 -6.12 -7.23
C ASN A 251 -9.24 -5.43 -6.53
N PRO A 252 -10.04 -6.09 -5.67
CA PRO A 252 -11.17 -5.44 -5.01
C PRO A 252 -10.82 -4.38 -3.97
N TYR A 253 -9.54 -4.31 -3.56
CA TYR A 253 -9.07 -3.49 -2.44
C TYR A 253 -8.18 -2.31 -2.89
N VAL A 254 -7.87 -2.20 -4.19
CA VAL A 254 -6.88 -1.21 -4.69
C VAL A 254 -7.27 0.25 -4.44
N ASP A 255 -8.59 0.52 -4.33
CA ASP A 255 -9.12 1.86 -4.07
C ASP A 255 -9.17 2.22 -2.58
N THR A 256 -9.15 1.22 -1.70
CA THR A 256 -9.39 1.40 -0.27
C THR A 256 -8.15 1.09 0.57
N HIS A 257 -7.26 0.24 0.07
CA HIS A 257 -6.08 -0.24 0.79
C HIS A 257 -4.80 0.02 0.01
N SER A 258 -3.71 0.12 0.76
CA SER A 258 -2.34 0.10 0.26
C SER A 258 -1.50 -0.89 1.06
N MET A 259 -0.38 -1.31 0.51
CA MET A 259 0.56 -2.23 1.14
C MET A 259 1.99 -1.69 1.06
N LEU A 260 2.69 -1.67 2.20
CA LEU A 260 4.14 -1.48 2.27
C LEU A 260 4.80 -2.83 2.53
N VAL A 261 5.80 -3.18 1.72
CA VAL A 261 6.66 -4.34 1.96
C VAL A 261 8.01 -3.85 2.46
N LEU A 262 8.44 -4.35 3.61
CA LEU A 262 9.79 -4.18 4.13
C LEU A 262 10.54 -5.49 3.89
N LYS A 263 11.73 -5.42 3.30
CA LYS A 263 12.70 -6.52 3.26
C LYS A 263 13.63 -6.37 4.47
N LEU A 264 13.74 -7.44 5.24
CA LEU A 264 14.68 -7.55 6.34
C LEU A 264 15.47 -8.85 6.26
N ASP A 265 16.67 -8.86 6.82
CA ASP A 265 17.50 -10.05 6.96
C ASP A 265 17.58 -10.45 8.44
N ALA A 266 17.40 -11.73 8.71
CA ALA A 266 17.57 -12.30 10.05
C ALA A 266 18.33 -13.61 9.97
N ASP A 267 18.87 -14.00 11.12
CA ASP A 267 19.51 -15.28 11.29
C ASP A 267 18.52 -16.43 11.10
N PHE A 268 18.99 -17.47 10.43
CA PHE A 268 18.26 -18.68 10.13
C PHE A 268 19.12 -19.86 10.55
N ASP A 269 18.60 -20.71 11.44
CA ASP A 269 19.29 -21.93 11.88
C ASP A 269 18.34 -23.12 11.88
N GLY A 270 18.34 -23.88 10.78
CA GLY A 270 17.44 -25.03 10.65
C GLY A 270 17.27 -25.56 9.24
N THR A 271 16.09 -26.10 8.97
CA THR A 271 15.74 -26.72 7.68
C THR A 271 15.10 -25.69 6.76
N TYR A 272 15.71 -25.48 5.60
CA TYR A 272 15.12 -24.81 4.46
C TYR A 272 14.31 -25.81 3.62
N TYR A 273 13.12 -25.40 3.19
CA TYR A 273 12.25 -26.19 2.32
C TYR A 273 12.19 -25.48 0.97
N SER A 274 12.72 -26.12 -0.07
CA SER A 274 12.71 -25.57 -1.43
C SER A 274 11.33 -25.68 -2.09
N TRP A 275 11.13 -25.01 -3.22
CA TRP A 275 9.85 -25.01 -3.95
C TRP A 275 9.32 -26.41 -4.30
N ASN A 276 10.22 -27.38 -4.50
CA ASN A 276 9.91 -28.77 -4.78
C ASN A 276 9.86 -29.65 -3.51
N ASN A 277 9.76 -29.03 -2.33
CA ASN A 277 9.68 -29.66 -1.01
C ASN A 277 10.93 -30.48 -0.61
N ALA A 278 12.08 -30.22 -1.22
CA ALA A 278 13.35 -30.78 -0.77
C ALA A 278 13.84 -30.06 0.48
N LYS A 279 14.46 -30.82 1.38
CA LYS A 279 14.93 -30.33 2.69
C LYS A 279 16.43 -30.09 2.63
N HIS A 280 16.84 -28.88 3.00
CA HIS A 280 18.24 -28.48 3.02
C HIS A 280 18.60 -27.95 4.41
N PRO A 281 19.63 -28.47 5.08
CA PRO A 281 20.15 -27.80 6.27
C PRO A 281 20.76 -26.46 5.86
N TYR A 282 20.40 -25.39 6.56
CA TYR A 282 20.92 -24.06 6.33
C TYR A 282 21.22 -23.36 7.65
N LYS A 283 22.35 -22.66 7.69
CA LYS A 283 22.72 -21.79 8.80
C LYS A 283 23.38 -20.54 8.25
N GLY A 284 22.80 -19.38 8.53
CA GLY A 284 23.25 -18.09 8.02
C GLY A 284 22.10 -17.08 8.02
N ASP A 285 22.34 -15.89 7.47
CA ASP A 285 21.30 -14.87 7.34
C ASP A 285 20.38 -15.19 6.15
N ARG A 286 19.10 -14.83 6.25
CA ARG A 286 18.09 -15.03 5.22
C ARG A 286 17.11 -13.85 5.17
N PRO A 287 16.60 -13.50 3.97
CA PRO A 287 15.59 -12.47 3.85
C PRO A 287 14.22 -12.96 4.30
N TYR A 288 13.52 -12.11 5.05
CA TYR A 288 12.10 -12.22 5.36
C TYR A 288 11.44 -10.84 5.20
N TYR A 289 10.11 -10.81 5.25
CA TYR A 289 9.34 -9.63 4.89
C TYR A 289 8.29 -9.28 5.93
N LEU A 290 8.10 -7.98 6.13
CA LEU A 290 6.91 -7.43 6.77
C LEU A 290 6.03 -6.78 5.70
N CYS A 291 4.83 -7.31 5.48
CA CYS A 291 3.83 -6.71 4.63
C CYS A 291 2.82 -5.95 5.50
N LEU A 292 2.94 -4.63 5.53
CA LEU A 292 2.04 -3.73 6.25
C LEU A 292 0.90 -3.35 5.32
N ILE A 293 -0.32 -3.76 5.65
CA ILE A 293 -1.54 -3.54 4.88
C ILE A 293 -2.47 -2.67 5.73
N GLY A 294 -2.88 -1.54 5.18
CA GLY A 294 -3.77 -0.60 5.84
C GLY A 294 -4.69 0.07 4.84
N ARG A 295 -5.79 0.64 5.33
CA ARG A 295 -6.58 1.55 4.50
C ARG A 295 -5.76 2.76 4.08
N ASN A 296 -6.07 3.37 2.94
CA ASN A 296 -5.29 4.46 2.37
C ASN A 296 -5.10 5.63 3.35
N GLU A 297 -6.14 5.98 4.12
CA GLU A 297 -6.07 7.00 5.17
C GLU A 297 -5.25 6.58 6.39
N VAL A 298 -5.22 5.28 6.73
CA VAL A 298 -4.41 4.75 7.84
C VAL A 298 -2.94 4.81 7.46
N MET A 299 -2.61 4.43 6.22
CA MET A 299 -1.26 4.58 5.68
C MET A 299 -0.86 6.05 5.62
N GLN A 300 -1.74 6.95 5.17
CA GLN A 300 -1.49 8.39 5.20
C GLN A 300 -1.24 8.89 6.64
N GLN A 301 -2.03 8.44 7.61
CA GLN A 301 -1.87 8.81 9.02
C GLN A 301 -0.53 8.33 9.58
N LEU A 302 -0.12 7.09 9.26
CA LEU A 302 1.17 6.50 9.64
C LEU A 302 2.35 7.38 9.17
N TYR A 303 2.30 7.85 7.92
CA TYR A 303 3.38 8.67 7.34
C TYR A 303 3.37 10.13 7.77
N THR A 304 2.19 10.73 8.00
CA THR A 304 2.08 12.18 8.23
C THR A 304 1.97 12.59 9.70
N SER A 305 1.40 11.73 10.56
CA SER A 305 1.19 12.10 11.96
C SER A 305 2.51 12.07 12.75
N PRO A 306 2.86 13.12 13.51
CA PRO A 306 4.03 13.10 14.39
C PRO A 306 4.00 11.99 15.45
N VAL A 307 2.80 11.51 15.81
CA VAL A 307 2.62 10.43 16.81
C VAL A 307 3.30 9.13 16.36
N TYR A 308 3.26 8.81 15.06
CA TYR A 308 3.88 7.59 14.52
C TYR A 308 5.31 7.82 14.00
N ALA A 309 5.96 8.94 14.37
CA ALA A 309 7.28 9.30 13.84
C ALA A 309 8.39 8.32 14.20
N GLN A 310 8.29 7.64 15.35
CA GLN A 310 9.24 6.58 15.71
C GLN A 310 8.91 5.27 14.98
N ILE A 311 7.63 4.88 14.97
CA ILE A 311 7.14 3.68 14.27
C ILE A 311 7.56 3.63 12.80
N ARG A 312 7.47 4.77 12.08
CA ARG A 312 7.79 4.81 10.63
C ARG A 312 9.29 4.89 10.31
N ARG A 313 10.18 4.78 11.30
CA ARG A 313 11.63 4.66 11.08
C ARG A 313 11.98 3.21 10.73
N PHE A 314 11.38 2.72 9.65
CA PHE A 314 11.56 1.35 9.21
C PHE A 314 13.02 1.03 8.89
N ASP A 315 13.78 2.03 8.45
CA ASP A 315 15.22 1.96 8.20
C ASP A 315 16.07 1.71 9.46
N GLN A 316 15.50 1.87 10.65
CA GLN A 316 16.15 1.60 11.93
C GLN A 316 15.77 0.24 12.51
N LEU A 317 14.86 -0.51 11.88
CA LEU A 317 14.51 -1.85 12.32
C LEU A 317 15.70 -2.80 12.15
N PRO A 318 15.93 -3.73 13.10
CA PRO A 318 16.97 -4.72 12.98
C PRO A 318 16.84 -5.53 11.69
N GLY A 319 17.92 -5.61 10.92
CA GLY A 319 17.97 -6.34 9.66
C GLY A 319 17.34 -5.62 8.46
N PHE A 320 16.82 -4.39 8.60
CA PHE A 320 16.22 -3.68 7.48
C PHE A 320 17.20 -3.54 6.29
N ALA A 321 16.74 -3.91 5.10
CA ALA A 321 17.51 -3.81 3.87
C ALA A 321 16.88 -2.84 2.86
N ASP A 322 15.57 -2.98 2.59
CA ASP A 322 14.87 -2.22 1.56
C ASP A 322 13.36 -2.19 1.81
N SER A 323 12.64 -1.36 1.05
CA SER A 323 11.17 -1.36 1.06
C SER A 323 10.56 -1.07 -0.31
N TRP A 324 9.27 -1.36 -0.45
CA TRP A 324 8.48 -0.98 -1.61
C TRP A 324 7.02 -0.76 -1.25
N PHE A 325 6.41 0.31 -1.78
CA PHE A 325 5.02 0.67 -1.51
C PHE A 325 4.14 0.38 -2.72
N PHE A 326 3.08 -0.39 -2.49
CA PHE A 326 2.00 -0.66 -3.42
C PHE A 326 0.78 0.16 -3.00
N GLY A 327 0.34 1.05 -3.88
CA GLY A 327 -0.85 1.84 -3.66
C GLY A 327 -1.35 2.38 -4.98
N LYS A 328 -2.63 2.73 -5.03
CA LYS A 328 -3.18 3.37 -6.22
C LYS A 328 -2.64 4.79 -6.30
N THR A 329 -1.86 5.05 -7.33
CA THR A 329 -1.51 6.42 -7.71
C THR A 329 -2.70 6.96 -8.47
N ASN A 330 -3.64 7.57 -7.75
CA ASN A 330 -4.83 8.15 -8.35
C ASN A 330 -4.40 9.05 -9.50
N GLY A 331 -4.64 8.61 -10.74
CA GLY A 331 -4.27 9.34 -11.97
C GLY A 331 -4.98 10.68 -12.16
N SER A 332 -5.52 11.29 -11.10
CA SER A 332 -6.34 12.50 -11.15
C SER A 332 -5.76 13.70 -10.40
N ALA A 333 -4.59 13.61 -9.74
CA ALA A 333 -3.91 14.82 -9.28
C ALA A 333 -2.39 14.65 -9.35
N ALA A 334 -1.78 15.33 -10.31
CA ALA A 334 -0.37 15.65 -10.28
C ALA A 334 0.01 16.17 -8.86
N PRO A 335 1.17 15.75 -8.29
CA PRO A 335 1.57 16.25 -6.99
C PRO A 335 1.65 17.77 -7.00
N ALA A 336 1.34 18.39 -5.87
CA ALA A 336 1.48 19.84 -5.76
C ALA A 336 2.93 20.23 -6.05
N TYR A 337 3.13 21.27 -6.86
CA TYR A 337 4.46 21.76 -7.20
C TYR A 337 4.48 23.27 -7.41
N THR A 338 5.67 23.86 -7.37
CA THR A 338 5.90 25.27 -7.69
C THR A 338 7.34 25.49 -8.14
N VAL A 339 7.54 26.35 -9.13
CA VAL A 339 8.87 26.84 -9.50
C VAL A 339 9.39 27.79 -8.43
N LEU A 340 10.66 27.65 -8.05
CA LEU A 340 11.33 28.52 -7.08
C LEU A 340 12.14 29.61 -7.81
N VAL A 341 11.46 30.68 -8.23
CA VAL A 341 12.06 31.76 -9.05
C VAL A 341 13.20 32.55 -8.37
N ASN A 342 13.33 32.43 -7.05
CA ASN A 342 14.36 33.09 -6.24
C ASN A 342 15.37 32.12 -5.61
N ASP A 343 15.34 30.84 -5.99
CA ASP A 343 16.28 29.85 -5.43
C ASP A 343 17.72 30.12 -5.93
N PRO A 344 18.75 30.05 -5.07
CA PRO A 344 20.14 30.29 -5.45
C PRO A 344 20.70 29.34 -6.53
N ALA A 345 20.11 28.15 -6.70
CA ALA A 345 20.50 27.21 -7.75
C ALA A 345 19.99 27.62 -9.14
N LYS A 346 19.16 28.67 -9.24
CA LYS A 346 18.71 29.23 -10.51
C LYS A 346 19.90 29.67 -11.35
N LYS A 347 19.90 29.27 -12.62
CA LYS A 347 20.78 29.81 -13.67
C LYS A 347 19.94 30.33 -14.82
N GLY A 348 20.31 31.50 -15.34
CA GLY A 348 19.53 32.23 -16.32
C GLY A 348 18.52 33.19 -15.69
N ARG A 349 17.75 33.85 -16.56
CA ARG A 349 16.72 34.82 -16.19
C ARG A 349 15.36 34.24 -16.57
N PHE A 350 14.42 34.32 -15.65
CA PHE A 350 13.00 34.04 -15.87
C PHE A 350 12.22 34.63 -14.70
N LYS A 351 10.94 34.90 -14.93
CA LYS A 351 10.03 35.44 -13.93
C LYS A 351 8.72 34.67 -13.98
N ARG A 352 7.94 34.80 -12.92
CA ARG A 352 6.54 34.35 -12.88
C ARG A 352 5.70 35.05 -13.97
N SER A 353 4.76 34.33 -14.58
CA SER A 353 3.85 34.91 -15.57
C SER A 353 2.99 36.04 -15.01
N ALA A 354 2.61 36.98 -15.89
CA ALA A 354 1.80 38.14 -15.49
C ALA A 354 0.39 37.74 -15.03
N ASP A 355 -0.16 36.68 -15.61
CA ASP A 355 -1.49 36.16 -15.27
C ASP A 355 -1.52 35.61 -13.84
N GLU A 356 -0.55 34.77 -13.48
CA GLU A 356 -0.47 34.23 -12.14
C GLU A 356 -0.19 35.32 -11.07
N VAL A 357 0.54 36.39 -11.43
CA VAL A 357 0.73 37.56 -10.57
C VAL A 357 -0.59 38.30 -10.35
N ARG A 358 -1.36 38.55 -11.43
CA ARG A 358 -2.67 39.22 -11.38
C ARG A 358 -3.68 38.44 -10.55
N GLU A 359 -3.67 37.11 -10.68
CA GLU A 359 -4.54 36.19 -9.94
C GLU A 359 -4.09 35.95 -8.50
N ARG A 360 -2.91 36.45 -8.10
CA ARG A 360 -2.30 36.22 -6.79
C ARG A 360 -2.19 34.74 -6.45
N ALA A 361 -1.89 33.90 -7.45
CA ALA A 361 -1.76 32.47 -7.22
C ALA A 361 -0.65 32.20 -6.19
N LYS A 362 -0.79 31.13 -5.40
CA LYS A 362 0.19 30.76 -4.36
C LYS A 362 1.35 29.91 -4.89
N VAL A 363 1.24 29.46 -6.13
CA VAL A 363 2.19 28.58 -6.82
C VAL A 363 2.60 29.21 -8.15
N VAL A 364 3.75 28.79 -8.66
CA VAL A 364 4.30 29.21 -9.95
C VAL A 364 4.40 28.00 -10.87
N HIS A 365 3.65 28.00 -11.97
CA HIS A 365 3.66 26.96 -13.01
C HIS A 365 4.02 27.52 -14.38
N ALA A 366 3.86 28.82 -14.60
CA ALA A 366 4.21 29.51 -15.83
C ALA A 366 5.35 30.54 -15.63
N LEU A 367 6.33 30.51 -16.52
CA LEU A 367 7.48 31.40 -16.54
C LEU A 367 7.51 32.23 -17.82
N ILE A 368 7.83 33.52 -17.68
CA ILE A 368 8.06 34.45 -18.79
C ILE A 368 9.52 34.93 -18.81
N ASP A 369 9.92 35.57 -19.90
CA ASP A 369 11.27 36.14 -20.10
C ASP A 369 12.39 35.09 -19.92
N VAL A 370 12.14 33.84 -20.35
CA VAL A 370 13.06 32.72 -20.10
C VAL A 370 14.31 32.83 -20.99
N GLN A 371 15.44 33.13 -20.37
CA GLN A 371 16.75 33.30 -21.01
C GLN A 371 17.81 32.49 -20.28
N PRO A 372 18.72 31.81 -20.99
CA PRO A 372 19.85 31.15 -20.36
C PRO A 372 20.82 32.13 -19.70
N ASP A 373 21.67 31.59 -18.83
CA ASP A 373 22.78 32.32 -18.25
C ASP A 373 23.72 32.84 -19.35
N VAL A 374 24.24 34.05 -19.15
CA VAL A 374 25.07 34.71 -20.16
C VAL A 374 26.44 34.06 -20.30
N ALA A 375 27.01 33.53 -19.22
CA ALA A 375 28.38 33.02 -19.17
C ALA A 375 28.48 31.59 -19.71
N ASP A 376 27.62 30.68 -19.24
CA ASP A 376 27.71 29.25 -19.60
C ASP A 376 26.59 28.78 -20.56
N LYS A 377 25.65 29.67 -20.93
CA LYS A 377 24.48 29.39 -21.77
C LYS A 377 23.54 28.32 -21.20
N ASN A 378 23.68 27.98 -19.92
CA ASN A 378 22.82 27.00 -19.27
C ASN A 378 21.58 27.66 -18.69
N LEU A 379 20.50 26.88 -18.61
CA LEU A 379 19.28 27.25 -17.91
C LEU A 379 19.04 26.22 -16.82
N THR A 380 18.84 26.68 -15.59
CA THR A 380 18.50 25.83 -14.43
C THR A 380 17.25 26.38 -13.75
N ILE A 381 16.21 25.54 -13.70
CA ILE A 381 14.90 25.86 -13.11
C ILE A 381 14.71 24.96 -11.89
N PRO A 382 14.81 25.51 -10.67
CA PRO A 382 14.51 24.77 -9.44
C PRO A 382 13.00 24.64 -9.25
N VAL A 383 12.53 23.42 -9.00
CA VAL A 383 11.11 23.08 -8.85
C VAL A 383 10.91 22.37 -7.53
N ALA A 384 10.05 22.91 -6.66
CA ALA A 384 9.62 22.23 -5.44
C ALA A 384 8.40 21.36 -5.75
N VAL A 385 8.38 20.13 -5.25
CA VAL A 385 7.30 19.16 -5.45
C VAL A 385 6.98 18.46 -4.13
N ASP A 386 5.70 18.23 -3.87
CA ASP A 386 5.23 17.38 -2.78
C ASP A 386 5.08 15.93 -3.25
N LEU A 387 6.09 15.10 -2.94
CA LEU A 387 6.09 13.66 -3.22
C LEU A 387 5.65 12.81 -2.01
N SER A 388 5.17 13.42 -0.93
CA SER A 388 4.90 12.70 0.33
C SER A 388 3.88 11.58 0.16
N ALA A 389 2.84 11.81 -0.65
CA ALA A 389 1.76 10.85 -0.88
C ALA A 389 2.19 9.59 -1.67
N LEU A 390 3.37 9.58 -2.30
CA LEU A 390 3.84 8.41 -3.04
C LEU A 390 4.34 7.29 -2.11
N HIS A 391 4.80 7.64 -0.90
CA HIS A 391 5.36 6.70 0.09
C HIS A 391 6.46 5.75 -0.44
N LEU A 392 7.07 6.10 -1.58
CA LEU A 392 8.18 5.34 -2.17
C LEU A 392 9.47 5.55 -1.37
N PRO A 393 10.42 4.60 -1.43
CA PRO A 393 11.72 4.76 -0.78
C PRO A 393 12.44 6.04 -1.22
N ALA A 394 13.18 6.67 -0.29
CA ALA A 394 13.96 7.86 -0.58
C ALA A 394 14.97 7.65 -1.72
N SER A 395 15.53 6.43 -1.84
CA SER A 395 16.44 6.04 -2.92
C SER A 395 15.80 6.11 -4.31
N VAL A 396 14.48 5.98 -4.42
CA VAL A 396 13.73 6.12 -5.68
C VAL A 396 13.39 7.58 -5.92
N LEU A 397 12.86 8.27 -4.89
CA LEU A 397 12.41 9.66 -5.00
C LEU A 397 13.56 10.67 -5.19
N THR A 398 14.79 10.32 -4.79
CA THR A 398 15.96 11.20 -4.93
C THR A 398 16.88 10.81 -6.09
N ASP A 399 16.63 9.69 -6.76
CA ASP A 399 17.38 9.28 -7.94
C ASP A 399 16.92 10.07 -9.18
N ALA A 400 17.72 11.06 -9.57
CA ALA A 400 17.44 11.91 -10.72
C ALA A 400 17.27 11.12 -12.04
N SER A 401 17.82 9.92 -12.15
CA SER A 401 17.68 9.06 -13.35
C SER A 401 16.28 8.45 -13.49
N GLN A 402 15.47 8.44 -12.43
CA GLN A 402 14.07 8.02 -12.45
C GLN A 402 13.15 9.07 -13.08
N TYR A 403 13.63 10.30 -13.27
CA TYR A 403 12.83 11.39 -13.80
C TYR A 403 13.09 11.61 -15.30
N VAL A 404 12.01 11.72 -16.07
CA VAL A 404 12.05 12.06 -17.49
C VAL A 404 11.50 13.46 -17.66
N VAL A 405 12.15 14.26 -18.52
CA VAL A 405 11.62 15.57 -18.91
C VAL A 405 11.44 15.60 -20.42
N ASP A 406 10.21 15.81 -20.85
CA ASP A 406 9.87 16.03 -22.25
C ASP A 406 9.73 17.53 -22.51
N GLY A 407 10.17 17.98 -23.69
CA GLY A 407 10.04 19.38 -24.09
C GLY A 407 11.12 19.78 -25.10
N LYS A 408 10.93 20.93 -25.75
CA LYS A 408 11.84 21.42 -26.79
C LYS A 408 13.23 21.81 -26.25
N ASP A 409 13.34 22.12 -24.97
CA ASP A 409 14.59 22.57 -24.35
C ASP A 409 15.55 21.43 -24.01
N ASN A 410 15.18 20.15 -24.21
CA ASN A 410 16.00 18.99 -23.80
C ASN A 410 16.44 19.07 -22.32
N PHE A 411 15.53 19.50 -21.44
CA PHE A 411 15.77 19.49 -20.01
C PHE A 411 16.06 18.08 -19.50
N LYS A 412 16.83 18.01 -18.43
CA LYS A 412 16.94 16.83 -17.57
C LYS A 412 16.85 17.22 -16.11
N VAL A 413 16.35 16.32 -15.29
CA VAL A 413 16.53 16.45 -13.84
C VAL A 413 17.99 16.08 -13.53
N SER A 414 18.75 17.04 -13.02
CA SER A 414 20.17 16.86 -12.69
C SER A 414 20.40 16.46 -11.24
N SER A 415 19.45 16.79 -10.37
CA SER A 415 19.50 16.52 -8.95
C SER A 415 18.09 16.55 -8.40
N VAL A 416 17.84 15.67 -7.42
CA VAL A 416 16.65 15.70 -6.58
C VAL A 416 17.11 15.59 -5.14
N GLN A 417 16.64 16.49 -4.29
CA GLN A 417 17.03 16.52 -2.89
C GLN A 417 15.79 16.65 -1.99
N PRO A 418 15.82 16.09 -0.77
CA PRO A 418 14.86 16.44 0.26
C PRO A 418 14.78 17.96 0.43
N TYR A 419 13.57 18.45 0.63
CA TYR A 419 13.26 19.86 0.76
C TYR A 419 12.18 20.06 1.81
N GLN A 420 12.28 21.12 2.59
CA GLN A 420 11.27 21.50 3.57
C GLN A 420 10.77 22.90 3.19
N GLY A 421 9.94 22.95 2.15
CA GLY A 421 9.40 24.19 1.61
C GLY A 421 8.09 24.61 2.28
N ALA A 422 7.66 25.83 1.98
CA ALA A 422 6.29 26.25 2.27
C ALA A 422 5.26 25.32 1.59
N ASN A 423 4.04 25.26 2.14
CA ASN A 423 2.92 24.47 1.61
C ASN A 423 3.17 22.97 1.49
N GLY A 424 4.03 22.38 2.32
CA GLY A 424 4.21 20.92 2.40
C GLY A 424 5.10 20.33 1.30
N MET A 425 5.81 21.16 0.52
CA MET A 425 6.75 20.67 -0.50
C MET A 425 7.88 19.87 0.15
N THR A 426 8.11 18.65 -0.34
CA THR A 426 9.03 17.68 0.28
C THR A 426 10.32 17.45 -0.51
N HIS A 427 10.34 17.79 -1.80
CA HIS A 427 11.50 17.58 -2.67
C HIS A 427 11.77 18.81 -3.53
N LYS A 428 13.05 19.03 -3.87
CA LYS A 428 13.48 20.03 -4.84
C LYS A 428 14.20 19.35 -6.00
N LEU A 429 13.66 19.53 -7.20
CA LEU A 429 14.21 19.04 -8.46
C LEU A 429 14.95 20.19 -9.16
N LEU A 430 16.12 19.90 -9.73
CA LEU A 430 16.86 20.85 -10.56
C LEU A 430 16.76 20.45 -12.03
N LEU A 431 15.88 21.14 -12.78
CA LEU A 431 15.78 20.99 -14.23
C LEU A 431 16.89 21.78 -14.90
N THR A 432 17.74 21.12 -15.67
CA THR A 432 18.89 21.74 -16.34
C THR A 432 18.89 21.47 -17.84
N THR A 433 19.30 22.45 -18.63
CA THR A 433 19.61 22.27 -20.04
C THR A 433 20.80 23.14 -20.45
N THR A 434 21.58 22.61 -21.40
CA THR A 434 22.65 23.33 -22.12
C THR A 434 22.20 23.79 -23.50
N ARG A 435 20.97 23.44 -23.92
CA ARG A 435 20.40 23.72 -25.24
C ARG A 435 18.96 24.25 -25.12
N PRO A 436 18.76 25.40 -24.44
CA PRO A 436 17.43 25.99 -24.29
C PRO A 436 16.87 26.39 -25.65
N SER A 437 15.58 26.12 -25.84
CA SER A 437 14.82 26.52 -27.03
C SER A 437 14.26 27.93 -26.86
N ARG A 438 13.74 28.51 -27.96
CA ARG A 438 13.09 29.83 -27.96
C ARG A 438 11.58 29.70 -28.19
N GLY A 439 10.86 30.75 -27.80
CA GLY A 439 9.40 30.87 -27.93
C GLY A 439 8.63 30.00 -26.94
N ASP A 440 7.32 30.05 -27.05
CA ASP A 440 6.37 29.35 -26.20
C ASP A 440 6.59 27.83 -26.28
N ARG A 441 6.74 27.22 -25.12
CA ARG A 441 7.04 25.80 -24.96
C ARG A 441 6.71 25.32 -23.56
N THR A 442 6.80 24.00 -23.38
CA THR A 442 6.54 23.35 -22.10
C THR A 442 7.70 22.44 -21.71
N ALA A 443 7.85 22.22 -20.40
CA ALA A 443 8.67 21.16 -19.85
C ALA A 443 7.78 20.24 -19.01
N SER A 444 7.59 19.00 -19.47
CA SER A 444 6.78 17.98 -18.81
C SER A 444 7.67 17.02 -18.03
N ILE A 445 7.63 17.08 -16.69
CA ILE A 445 8.46 16.29 -15.77
C ILE A 445 7.66 15.09 -15.29
N ARG A 446 8.27 13.90 -15.33
CA ARG A 446 7.60 12.64 -15.03
C ARG A 446 8.48 11.77 -14.16
N LEU A 447 7.90 11.12 -13.15
CA LEU A 447 8.59 10.10 -12.37
C LEU A 447 8.22 8.72 -12.93
N ARG A 448 9.21 7.95 -13.38
CA ARG A 448 8.99 6.60 -13.92
C ARG A 448 8.42 5.67 -12.87
N ARG A 449 7.46 4.84 -13.29
CA ARG A 449 6.99 3.69 -12.53
C ARG A 449 7.69 2.46 -13.09
N GLN A 450 8.58 1.87 -12.30
CA GLN A 450 9.32 0.67 -12.66
C GLN A 450 9.11 -0.40 -11.59
N PHE A 451 8.41 -1.46 -11.97
CA PHE A 451 8.35 -2.70 -11.22
C PHE A 451 8.98 -3.83 -12.06
N PRO A 452 9.75 -4.74 -11.44
CA PRO A 452 10.22 -4.69 -10.06
C PRO A 452 11.27 -3.58 -9.82
N PRO A 453 11.34 -3.00 -8.61
CA PRO A 453 12.52 -2.25 -8.19
C PRO A 453 13.74 -3.17 -8.14
N ARG A 454 14.93 -2.58 -8.23
CA ARG A 454 16.22 -3.30 -8.29
C ARG A 454 16.38 -4.33 -7.17
N TRP A 455 15.96 -4.02 -5.94
CA TRP A 455 16.12 -4.94 -4.82
C TRP A 455 15.23 -6.18 -4.96
N ILE A 456 13.99 -6.06 -5.47
CA ILE A 456 13.11 -7.21 -5.74
C ILE A 456 13.72 -8.09 -6.83
N ALA A 457 14.16 -7.46 -7.93
CA ALA A 457 14.81 -8.17 -9.04
C ALA A 457 16.08 -8.93 -8.62
N ASN A 458 16.85 -8.37 -7.67
CA ASN A 458 18.07 -9.00 -7.15
C ASN A 458 17.80 -10.07 -6.08
N THR A 459 16.63 -10.03 -5.44
CA THR A 459 16.28 -10.94 -4.33
C THR A 459 15.47 -12.14 -4.83
N THR A 460 14.73 -12.01 -5.94
CA THR A 460 13.97 -13.14 -6.48
C THR A 460 14.89 -14.24 -7.04
N THR A 461 14.50 -15.51 -6.86
CA THR A 461 15.07 -16.63 -7.60
C THR A 461 13.98 -17.53 -8.15
N THR A 462 14.21 -18.15 -9.29
CA THR A 462 13.36 -19.20 -9.87
C THR A 462 13.89 -20.61 -9.59
N ASN A 463 14.97 -20.71 -8.80
CA ASN A 463 15.55 -21.98 -8.35
C ASN A 463 16.21 -21.81 -6.98
N ASP A 464 15.63 -22.44 -5.97
CA ASP A 464 16.11 -22.41 -4.58
C ASP A 464 16.57 -23.79 -4.08
N THR A 465 16.87 -24.72 -4.98
CA THR A 465 17.44 -26.04 -4.64
C THR A 465 18.81 -25.95 -3.95
N LYS A 466 19.42 -24.76 -3.97
CA LYS A 466 20.60 -24.38 -3.19
C LYS A 466 20.26 -23.08 -2.46
N PRO A 467 19.74 -23.13 -1.23
CA PRO A 467 19.43 -21.92 -0.48
C PRO A 467 20.69 -21.08 -0.24
N ASP A 468 20.54 -19.77 -0.33
CA ASP A 468 21.59 -18.78 -0.09
C ASP A 468 21.08 -17.66 0.83
N ALA A 469 21.94 -16.69 1.15
CA ALA A 469 21.62 -15.63 2.10
C ALA A 469 20.80 -14.47 1.53
N ASN A 470 20.62 -14.41 0.21
CA ASN A 470 20.12 -13.22 -0.49
C ASN A 470 18.84 -13.45 -1.28
N SER A 471 18.46 -14.71 -1.54
CA SER A 471 17.38 -15.04 -2.47
C SER A 471 16.10 -15.57 -1.82
N THR A 472 14.95 -15.22 -2.39
CA THR A 472 13.62 -15.75 -2.06
C THR A 472 12.99 -16.31 -3.32
N PHE A 473 12.54 -17.57 -3.26
CA PHE A 473 11.90 -18.21 -4.40
C PHE A 473 10.58 -17.51 -4.77
N GLY A 474 10.49 -17.01 -6.00
CA GLY A 474 9.26 -16.46 -6.55
C GLY A 474 8.78 -15.13 -5.97
N LEU A 475 9.63 -14.40 -5.25
CA LEU A 475 9.29 -13.11 -4.65
C LEU A 475 8.76 -12.12 -5.68
N GLU A 476 9.47 -11.96 -6.80
CA GLU A 476 9.06 -11.04 -7.86
C GLU A 476 7.70 -11.43 -8.43
N ASN A 477 7.46 -12.72 -8.68
CA ASN A 477 6.19 -13.20 -9.22
C ASN A 477 5.02 -12.94 -8.27
N LEU A 478 5.21 -13.20 -6.97
CA LEU A 478 4.21 -12.91 -5.95
C LEU A 478 3.86 -11.41 -5.93
N LEU A 479 4.88 -10.56 -5.82
CA LEU A 479 4.72 -9.11 -5.75
C LEU A 479 4.27 -8.48 -7.08
N GLN A 480 4.57 -9.10 -8.22
CA GLN A 480 4.08 -8.70 -9.54
C GLN A 480 2.57 -8.83 -9.64
N GLY A 481 1.97 -9.83 -8.97
CA GLY A 481 0.52 -9.93 -8.86
C GLY A 481 -0.10 -8.73 -8.16
N VAL A 482 0.55 -8.26 -7.09
CA VAL A 482 0.12 -7.05 -6.36
C VAL A 482 0.32 -5.79 -7.21
N ASP A 483 1.46 -5.62 -7.87
CA ASP A 483 1.66 -4.48 -8.77
C ASP A 483 0.63 -4.45 -9.91
N ARG A 484 0.31 -5.59 -10.52
CA ARG A 484 -0.73 -5.67 -11.56
C ARG A 484 -2.09 -5.22 -11.07
N ALA A 485 -2.44 -5.51 -9.81
CA ALA A 485 -3.68 -5.02 -9.23
C ALA A 485 -3.69 -3.49 -9.13
N TYR A 486 -2.61 -2.90 -8.62
CA TYR A 486 -2.48 -1.44 -8.47
C TYR A 486 -2.09 -0.69 -9.77
N ASN A 487 -1.73 -1.41 -10.84
CA ASN A 487 -1.33 -0.89 -12.14
C ASN A 487 -1.90 -1.69 -13.32
N PRO A 488 -3.22 -1.90 -13.41
CA PRO A 488 -3.78 -2.83 -14.39
C PRO A 488 -3.50 -2.41 -15.84
N ASN A 489 -3.25 -1.12 -16.06
CA ASN A 489 -2.96 -0.52 -17.37
C ASN A 489 -1.47 -0.35 -17.66
N ASN A 490 -0.57 -0.88 -16.81
CA ASN A 490 0.88 -0.72 -16.91
C ASN A 490 1.28 0.75 -17.12
N GLN A 491 0.71 1.66 -16.32
CA GLN A 491 1.04 3.07 -16.38
C GLN A 491 2.56 3.22 -16.17
N PRO A 492 3.28 3.86 -17.11
CA PRO A 492 4.74 3.92 -17.10
C PRO A 492 5.30 4.97 -16.12
N GLU A 493 4.42 5.76 -15.51
CA GLU A 493 4.77 6.91 -14.69
C GLU A 493 3.82 7.04 -13.49
N TYR A 494 4.35 7.58 -12.39
CA TYR A 494 3.59 7.89 -11.19
C TYR A 494 2.80 9.19 -11.34
N PHE A 495 3.36 10.18 -12.05
CA PHE A 495 2.74 11.47 -12.32
C PHE A 495 3.43 12.18 -13.49
N THR A 496 2.74 13.20 -14.03
CA THR A 496 3.30 14.21 -14.94
C THR A 496 3.02 15.61 -14.38
N LEU A 497 4.04 16.48 -14.35
CA LEU A 497 3.95 17.91 -14.06
C LEU A 497 4.30 18.70 -15.32
N THR A 498 3.68 19.86 -15.56
CA THR A 498 3.95 20.67 -16.76
C THR A 498 4.27 22.11 -16.40
N ILE A 499 5.48 22.57 -16.71
CA ILE A 499 5.86 23.98 -16.59
C ILE A 499 5.69 24.65 -17.95
N ASN A 500 4.99 25.79 -17.97
CA ASN A 500 4.88 26.63 -19.17
C ASN A 500 6.04 27.62 -19.21
N LEU A 501 6.69 27.73 -20.38
CA LEU A 501 7.81 28.62 -20.66
C LEU A 501 7.41 29.52 -21.83
N GLU A 502 7.03 30.75 -21.51
CA GLU A 502 6.46 31.77 -22.40
C GLU A 502 7.49 32.83 -22.79
#